data_AF-A0A4Y4DPX7-F1
#
_entry.id   AF-A0A4Y4DPX7-F1
#
_cell.length_a   1.000
_cell.length_b   1.000
_cell.length_c   1.000
_cell.angle_alpha   90.00
_cell.angle_beta   90.00
_cell.angle_gamma   90.00
#
_symmetry.space_group_name_H-M   'P 1'
#
loop_
_entity.id
_entity.type
_entity.pdbx_description
1 polymer ?
#
loop_
_entity_poly.entity_id
_entity_poly.type
_entity_poly.pdbx_seq_one_letter_code
_entity_poly.pdbx_strand_id
1 'polypeptide(L)'
;MCDQCNGMSRKEVQERTDGWIKKYGRAVVFVEPGPRTQSYGYTVGLTKAGHPEFLVRGLDFKDTCQMLNGFADSVLVGHERFGQGHTSRWKDGRLLFFSVLSGRLDAIVRDAFDRYSGRTRVLEINFVGNDPDSQCPMEILNAWRN
;
A
#
# COMPACT_ATOMS: atom_id res chain seq x y z
N MET A 1 -7.99 -6.90 -13.96
CA MET A 1 -7.72 -8.00 -14.88
C MET A 1 -6.43 -8.65 -14.45
N CYS A 2 -6.55 -9.75 -13.70
CA CYS A 2 -5.41 -10.50 -13.16
C CYS A 2 -4.56 -11.13 -14.27
N ASP A 3 -3.23 -10.99 -14.20
CA ASP A 3 -2.29 -11.55 -15.18
C ASP A 3 -2.35 -13.08 -15.27
N GLN A 4 -2.63 -13.77 -14.15
CA GLN A 4 -2.85 -15.22 -14.14
C GLN A 4 -4.17 -15.60 -14.81
N CYS A 5 -5.22 -14.79 -14.63
CA CYS A 5 -6.49 -14.98 -15.33
C CYS A 5 -6.36 -14.71 -16.84
N ASN A 6 -5.35 -13.94 -17.24
CA ASN A 6 -4.99 -13.69 -18.64
C ASN A 6 -4.04 -14.74 -19.24
N GLY A 7 -3.82 -15.87 -18.55
CA GLY A 7 -3.06 -17.02 -19.07
C GLY A 7 -1.57 -17.02 -18.77
N MET A 8 -1.04 -16.07 -17.98
CA MET A 8 0.36 -16.14 -17.55
C MET A 8 0.54 -17.22 -16.49
N SER A 9 1.60 -18.01 -16.64
CA SER A 9 2.09 -18.89 -15.59
C SER A 9 2.63 -18.08 -14.40
N ARG A 10 2.72 -18.72 -13.22
CA ARG A 10 3.33 -18.10 -12.04
C ARG A 10 4.75 -17.60 -12.30
N LYS A 11 5.52 -18.33 -13.11
CA LYS A 11 6.90 -17.99 -13.45
C LYS A 11 6.96 -16.70 -14.27
N GLU A 12 6.09 -16.56 -15.28
CA GLU A 12 6.03 -15.35 -16.10
C GLU A 12 5.59 -14.13 -15.30
N VAL A 13 4.63 -14.30 -14.37
CA VAL A 13 4.24 -13.23 -13.44
C VAL A 13 5.42 -12.83 -12.55
N GLN A 14 6.20 -13.78 -12.04
CA GLN A 14 7.39 -13.49 -11.24
C GLN A 14 8.47 -12.76 -12.05
N GLU A 15 8.77 -13.23 -13.26
CA GLU A 15 9.75 -12.60 -14.16
C GLU A 15 9.33 -11.17 -14.55
N ARG A 16 8.04 -10.97 -14.81
CA ARG A 16 7.48 -9.64 -15.08
C ARG A 16 7.63 -8.73 -13.85
N THR A 17 7.27 -9.21 -12.68
CA THR A 17 7.45 -8.50 -11.39
C THR A 17 8.91 -8.14 -11.16
N ASP A 18 9.84 -9.05 -11.41
CA ASP A 18 11.29 -8.80 -11.29
C ASP A 18 11.76 -7.71 -12.27
N GLY A 19 11.22 -7.69 -13.50
CA GLY A 19 11.45 -6.63 -14.47
C GLY A 19 11.01 -5.26 -13.96
N TRP A 20 9.82 -5.15 -13.36
CA TRP A 20 9.33 -3.91 -12.76
C TRP A 20 10.19 -3.48 -11.57
N ILE A 21 10.54 -4.40 -10.67
CA ILE A 21 11.40 -4.12 -9.52
C ILE A 21 12.77 -3.64 -9.97
N LYS A 22 13.37 -4.27 -10.99
CA LYS A 22 14.66 -3.85 -11.54
C LYS A 22 14.60 -2.43 -12.12
N LYS A 23 13.50 -2.08 -12.79
CA LYS A 23 13.36 -0.80 -13.49
C LYS A 23 12.95 0.35 -12.56
N TYR A 24 12.08 0.10 -11.57
CA TYR A 24 11.45 1.13 -10.75
C TYR A 24 11.72 0.97 -9.25
N GLY A 25 12.49 -0.03 -8.84
CA GLY A 25 12.69 -0.39 -7.43
C GLY A 25 11.49 -1.11 -6.80
N ARG A 26 10.37 -1.23 -7.52
CA ARG A 26 9.12 -1.82 -7.04
C ARG A 26 8.26 -2.42 -8.16
N ALA A 27 7.31 -3.23 -7.75
CA ALA A 27 6.10 -3.59 -8.49
C ALA A 27 4.87 -3.40 -7.57
N VAL A 28 3.69 -3.34 -8.18
CA VAL A 28 2.40 -3.40 -7.46
C VAL A 28 1.68 -4.67 -7.89
N VAL A 29 1.30 -5.49 -6.92
CA VAL A 29 0.44 -6.66 -7.14
C VAL A 29 -0.97 -6.29 -6.69
N PHE A 30 -1.95 -6.55 -7.55
CA PHE A 30 -3.37 -6.37 -7.24
C PHE A 30 -4.07 -7.72 -7.24
N VAL A 31 -4.74 -8.02 -6.13
CA VAL A 31 -5.52 -9.24 -5.92
C VAL A 31 -6.99 -8.88 -6.04
N GLU A 32 -7.64 -9.50 -7.02
CA GLU A 32 -9.07 -9.36 -7.27
C GLU A 32 -9.89 -9.92 -6.09
N PRO A 33 -11.10 -9.38 -5.85
CA PRO A 33 -11.93 -9.84 -4.74
C PRO A 33 -12.33 -11.30 -4.94
N GLY A 34 -12.36 -12.05 -3.84
CA GLY A 34 -12.95 -13.38 -3.79
C GLY A 34 -14.41 -13.32 -3.34
N PRO A 35 -15.13 -14.46 -3.33
CA PRO A 35 -16.54 -14.50 -2.92
C PRO A 35 -16.82 -13.95 -1.51
N ARG A 36 -15.81 -13.92 -0.63
CA ARG A 36 -15.91 -13.43 0.76
C ARG A 36 -14.78 -12.46 1.14
N THR A 37 -13.99 -11.98 0.19
CA THR A 37 -12.83 -11.14 0.46
C THR A 37 -12.83 -9.92 -0.44
N GLN A 38 -12.50 -8.76 0.12
CA GLN A 38 -12.30 -7.54 -0.65
C GLN A 38 -11.06 -7.66 -1.55
N SER A 39 -11.03 -6.85 -2.61
CA SER A 39 -9.78 -6.61 -3.33
C SER A 39 -8.74 -6.01 -2.41
N TYR A 40 -7.48 -6.26 -2.71
CA TYR A 40 -6.37 -5.58 -2.09
C TYR A 40 -5.19 -5.53 -3.03
N GLY A 41 -4.29 -4.57 -2.81
CA GLY A 41 -3.01 -4.56 -3.49
C GLY A 41 -1.89 -4.28 -2.52
N TYR A 42 -0.68 -4.65 -2.95
CA TYR A 42 0.52 -4.47 -2.15
C TYR A 42 1.73 -4.21 -3.03
N THR A 43 2.75 -3.56 -2.46
CA THR A 43 4.03 -3.37 -3.13
C THR A 43 4.89 -4.62 -3.03
N VAL A 44 5.78 -4.81 -3.99
CA VAL A 44 6.87 -5.78 -3.93
C VAL A 44 8.15 -5.05 -4.33
N GLY A 45 9.18 -5.06 -3.48
CA GLY A 45 10.46 -4.42 -3.80
C GLY A 45 11.00 -3.53 -2.70
N LEU A 46 10.12 -2.94 -1.88
CA LEU A 46 10.53 -2.01 -0.83
C LEU A 46 11.36 -2.70 0.24
N THR A 47 11.12 -3.99 0.47
CA THR A 47 11.92 -4.81 1.39
C THR A 47 13.39 -4.83 0.98
N LYS A 48 13.69 -4.85 -0.33
CA LYS A 48 15.06 -4.78 -0.85
C LYS A 48 15.72 -3.43 -0.56
N ALA A 49 14.93 -2.36 -0.46
CA ALA A 49 15.36 -1.02 -0.08
C ALA A 49 15.37 -0.80 1.46
N GLY A 50 15.10 -1.84 2.25
CA GLY A 50 15.10 -1.76 3.71
C GLY A 50 13.82 -1.15 4.31
N HIS A 51 12.73 -1.10 3.55
CA HIS A 51 11.43 -0.57 3.99
C HIS A 51 10.34 -1.68 3.95
N PRO A 52 9.36 -1.70 4.87
CA PRO A 52 8.21 -2.60 4.74
C PRO A 52 7.47 -2.44 3.41
N GLU A 53 6.86 -3.50 2.89
CA GLU A 53 5.91 -3.35 1.79
C GLU A 53 4.65 -2.62 2.28
N PHE A 54 3.98 -1.88 1.39
CA PHE A 54 2.66 -1.32 1.68
C PHE A 54 1.56 -2.26 1.21
N LEU A 55 0.44 -2.26 1.92
CA LEU A 55 -0.79 -2.95 1.52
C LEU A 55 -1.99 -2.03 1.71
N VAL A 56 -2.97 -2.07 0.80
CA VAL A 56 -4.26 -1.39 0.96
C VAL A 56 -5.39 -2.31 0.51
N ARG A 57 -6.57 -2.21 1.15
CA ARG A 57 -7.78 -2.99 0.83
C ARG A 57 -8.92 -2.11 0.36
N GLY A 58 -9.85 -2.70 -0.39
CA GLY A 58 -11.13 -2.09 -0.72
C GLY A 58 -11.08 -0.98 -1.78
N LEU A 59 -9.91 -0.75 -2.39
CA LEU A 59 -9.77 0.15 -3.54
C LEU A 59 -9.89 -0.64 -4.85
N ASP A 60 -10.30 0.07 -5.91
CA ASP A 60 -10.19 -0.45 -7.26
C ASP A 60 -8.73 -0.52 -7.73
N PHE A 61 -8.50 -1.14 -8.89
CA PHE A 61 -7.15 -1.31 -9.44
C PHE A 61 -6.42 0.02 -9.66
N LYS A 62 -7.11 1.03 -10.21
CA LYS A 62 -6.50 2.30 -10.58
C LYS A 62 -6.07 3.08 -9.33
N ASP A 63 -6.95 3.19 -8.35
CA ASP A 63 -6.68 3.89 -7.10
C ASP A 63 -5.64 3.15 -6.25
N THR A 64 -5.66 1.82 -6.26
CA THR A 64 -4.63 1.01 -5.61
C THR A 64 -3.25 1.27 -6.22
N CYS A 65 -3.14 1.22 -7.55
CA CYS A 65 -1.88 1.51 -8.23
C CYS A 65 -1.42 2.94 -7.99
N GLN A 66 -2.32 3.92 -7.99
CA GLN A 66 -1.98 5.32 -7.72
C GLN A 66 -1.43 5.48 -6.29
N MET A 67 -2.12 4.94 -5.29
CA MET A 67 -1.73 5.06 -3.89
C MET A 67 -0.37 4.42 -3.63
N LEU A 68 -0.22 3.16 -4.04
CA LEU A 68 0.98 2.38 -3.73
C LEU A 68 2.20 2.89 -4.49
N ASN A 69 2.04 3.37 -5.73
CA ASN A 69 3.14 4.03 -6.43
C ASN A 69 3.54 5.34 -5.76
N GLY A 70 2.58 6.17 -5.34
CA GLY A 70 2.88 7.43 -4.66
C GLY A 70 3.68 7.22 -3.37
N PHE A 71 3.22 6.34 -2.48
CA PHE A 71 3.97 6.06 -1.25
C PHE A 71 5.32 5.39 -1.50
N ALA A 72 5.40 4.54 -2.51
CA ALA A 72 6.68 3.94 -2.86
C ALA A 72 7.66 4.94 -3.50
N ASP A 73 7.19 5.96 -4.23
CA ASP A 73 8.02 7.08 -4.69
C ASP A 73 8.52 7.91 -3.51
N SER A 74 7.67 8.22 -2.53
CA SER A 74 8.08 8.86 -1.27
C SER A 74 9.22 8.10 -0.58
N VAL A 75 9.17 6.76 -0.55
CA VAL A 75 10.24 5.93 0.05
C VAL A 75 11.50 5.88 -0.81
N LEU A 76 11.36 5.60 -2.11
CA LEU A 76 12.50 5.30 -2.99
C LEU A 76 13.22 6.56 -3.48
N VAL A 77 12.47 7.62 -3.78
CA VAL A 77 12.98 8.89 -4.31
C VAL A 77 13.05 9.94 -3.21
N GLY A 78 11.99 10.06 -2.41
CA GLY A 78 11.91 11.03 -1.30
C GLY A 78 12.68 10.60 -0.05
N HIS A 79 13.15 9.35 0.00
CA HIS A 79 13.82 8.75 1.16
C HIS A 79 13.01 8.77 2.45
N GLU A 80 11.68 8.92 2.36
CA GLU A 80 10.79 8.89 3.50
C GLU A 80 10.80 7.52 4.18
N ARG A 81 10.39 7.51 5.45
CA ARG A 81 10.27 6.29 6.26
C ARG A 81 8.89 6.24 6.90
N PHE A 82 8.18 5.16 6.64
CA PHE A 82 6.88 4.89 7.22
C PHE A 82 6.99 3.78 8.26
N GLY A 83 6.11 3.83 9.25
CA GLY A 83 6.11 2.90 10.37
C GLY A 83 4.72 2.80 10.98
N GLN A 84 4.62 1.96 12.02
CA GLN A 84 3.42 1.86 12.85
C GLN A 84 3.00 3.25 13.34
N GLY A 85 1.72 3.59 13.19
CA GLY A 85 1.15 4.82 13.71
C GLY A 85 1.33 6.05 12.82
N HIS A 86 2.03 5.94 11.69
CA HIS A 86 2.13 7.04 10.74
C HIS A 86 0.73 7.35 10.19
N THR A 87 0.44 8.63 9.98
CA THR A 87 -0.76 9.11 9.29
C THR A 87 -0.41 9.84 7.99
N SER A 88 -1.34 9.83 7.04
CA SER A 88 -1.22 10.61 5.81
C SER A 88 -2.62 10.97 5.29
N ARG A 89 -2.71 11.69 4.18
CA ARG A 89 -3.99 12.05 3.56
C ARG A 89 -4.09 11.45 2.17
N TRP A 90 -5.26 10.88 1.88
CA TRP A 90 -5.59 10.49 0.52
C TRP A 90 -6.01 11.70 -0.32
N LYS A 91 -5.96 11.57 -1.64
CA LYS A 91 -6.27 12.64 -2.61
C LYS A 91 -7.66 13.26 -2.45
N ASP A 92 -8.58 12.55 -1.80
CA ASP A 92 -9.95 13.00 -1.51
C ASP A 92 -10.13 13.55 -0.08
N GLY A 93 -9.04 13.74 0.66
CA GLY A 93 -9.03 14.30 2.01
C GLY A 93 -9.21 13.29 3.13
N ARG A 94 -9.47 12.01 2.83
CA ARG A 94 -9.59 10.98 3.87
C ARG A 94 -8.27 10.73 4.59
N LEU A 95 -8.34 10.53 5.90
CA LEU A 95 -7.20 10.21 6.75
C LEU A 95 -6.78 8.75 6.57
N LEU A 96 -5.48 8.55 6.38
CA LEU A 96 -4.82 7.26 6.28
C LEU A 96 -4.07 6.96 7.56
N PHE A 97 -4.09 5.71 8.00
CA PHE A 97 -3.34 5.22 9.16
C PHE A 97 -2.58 3.94 8.82
N PHE A 98 -1.29 3.91 9.17
CA PHE A 98 -0.37 2.83 8.84
C PHE A 98 -0.20 1.90 10.04
N SER A 99 -0.54 0.62 9.87
CA SER A 99 -0.37 -0.41 10.90
C SER A 99 0.46 -1.57 10.40
N VAL A 100 1.32 -2.13 11.25
CA VAL A 100 2.05 -3.37 10.96
C VAL A 100 1.04 -4.49 10.81
N LEU A 101 1.04 -5.12 9.64
CA LEU A 101 0.26 -6.32 9.41
C LEU A 101 1.01 -7.52 10.00
N SER A 102 0.35 -8.21 10.92
CA SER A 102 0.81 -9.47 11.52
C SER A 102 0.02 -10.66 10.96
N GLY A 103 0.54 -11.87 11.16
CA GLY A 103 -0.10 -13.12 10.74
C GLY A 103 0.54 -13.75 9.50
N ARG A 104 -0.28 -14.43 8.68
CA ARG A 104 0.16 -15.25 7.55
C ARG A 104 0.54 -14.42 6.31
N LEU A 105 1.69 -13.74 6.38
CA LEU A 105 2.21 -12.94 5.27
C LEU A 105 2.49 -13.78 4.01
N ASP A 106 2.83 -15.07 4.17
CA ASP A 106 2.97 -16.06 3.11
C ASP A 106 1.68 -16.28 2.29
N ALA A 107 0.52 -16.05 2.92
CA ALA A 107 -0.79 -16.15 2.28
C ALA A 107 -1.28 -14.81 1.72
N ILE A 108 -0.93 -13.69 2.36
CA ILE A 108 -1.47 -12.36 2.02
C ILE A 108 -0.59 -11.66 0.98
N VAL A 109 0.72 -11.65 1.14
CA VAL A 109 1.68 -10.94 0.28
C VAL A 109 2.67 -11.92 -0.35
N ARG A 110 2.13 -13.02 -0.90
CA ARG A 110 2.92 -14.17 -1.36
C ARG A 110 4.10 -13.78 -2.24
N ASP A 111 3.92 -12.88 -3.21
CA ASP A 111 5.01 -12.50 -4.11
C ASP A 111 6.16 -11.82 -3.36
N ALA A 112 5.87 -10.97 -2.38
CA ALA A 112 6.90 -10.38 -1.53
C ALA A 112 7.53 -11.44 -0.61
N PHE A 113 6.70 -12.30 -0.02
CA PHE A 113 7.14 -13.33 0.92
C PHE A 113 8.04 -14.39 0.27
N ASP A 114 7.68 -14.89 -0.91
CA ASP A 114 8.48 -15.87 -1.66
C ASP A 114 9.86 -15.31 -2.01
N ARG A 115 9.97 -13.98 -2.16
CA ARG A 115 11.19 -13.29 -2.59
C ARG A 115 12.08 -12.86 -1.41
N TYR A 116 11.49 -12.47 -0.29
CA TYR A 116 12.23 -11.91 0.85
C TYR A 116 12.13 -12.72 2.14
N SER A 117 11.27 -13.74 2.17
CA SER A 117 11.04 -14.67 3.28
C SER A 117 10.88 -13.92 4.61
N GLY A 118 11.66 -14.29 5.65
CA GLY A 118 11.58 -13.69 6.98
C GLY A 118 11.94 -12.20 7.08
N ARG A 119 12.45 -11.59 6.00
CA ARG A 119 12.65 -10.12 5.93
C ARG A 119 11.39 -9.37 5.54
N THR A 120 10.36 -10.08 5.05
CA THR A 120 9.10 -9.48 4.62
C THR A 120 8.39 -8.86 5.81
N ARG A 121 8.18 -7.55 5.75
CA ARG A 121 7.36 -6.78 6.68
C ARG A 121 6.36 -6.00 5.87
N VAL A 122 5.17 -5.79 6.42
CA VAL A 122 4.08 -5.09 5.72
C VAL A 122 3.47 -4.03 6.62
N LEU A 123 3.25 -2.84 6.07
CA LEU A 123 2.41 -1.80 6.62
C LEU A 123 1.09 -1.76 5.83
N GLU A 124 0.00 -2.07 6.52
CA GLU A 124 -1.35 -1.89 5.99
C GLU A 124 -1.79 -0.43 6.16
N ILE A 125 -2.24 0.15 5.07
CA ILE A 125 -2.77 1.50 4.96
C ILE A 125 -4.29 1.40 5.11
N ASN A 126 -4.80 1.94 6.21
CA ASN A 126 -6.22 1.91 6.55
C ASN A 126 -6.83 3.29 6.34
N PHE A 127 -8.04 3.33 5.79
CA PHE A 127 -8.87 4.54 5.80
C PHE A 127 -9.55 4.65 7.17
N VAL A 128 -9.34 5.76 7.87
CA VAL A 128 -9.92 6.00 9.20
C VAL A 128 -11.18 6.88 9.13
N GLY A 129 -11.44 7.52 7.98
CA GLY A 129 -12.56 8.43 7.76
C GLY A 129 -12.08 9.80 7.30
N ASN A 130 -12.89 10.83 7.51
CA ASN A 130 -12.45 12.22 7.32
C ASN A 130 -11.60 12.65 8.50
N ASP A 131 -10.58 13.45 8.23
CA ASP A 131 -9.75 14.06 9.28
C ASP A 131 -10.63 14.99 10.15
N PRO A 132 -10.74 14.80 11.47
CA PRO A 132 -11.50 15.71 12.32
C PRO A 132 -10.99 17.16 12.23
N ASP A 133 -9.70 17.38 11.92
CA ASP A 133 -9.15 18.73 11.74
C ASP A 133 -9.65 19.41 10.45
N SER A 134 -10.18 18.64 9.49
CA SER A 134 -10.84 19.19 8.30
C SER A 134 -12.27 19.70 8.58
N GLN A 135 -12.81 19.42 9.77
CA GLN A 135 -14.14 19.85 10.22
C GLN A 135 -14.09 20.91 11.32
N CYS A 136 -12.94 21.55 11.59
CA CYS A 136 -12.93 22.73 12.46
C CYS A 136 -13.35 23.95 11.60
N PRO A 137 -14.62 24.39 11.60
CA PRO A 137 -14.97 25.65 10.98
C PRO A 137 -14.15 26.75 11.67
N MET A 138 -13.51 27.59 10.87
CA MET A 138 -12.73 28.76 11.34
C MET A 138 -13.53 29.68 12.28
N GLU A 139 -14.85 29.51 12.37
CA GLU A 139 -15.74 30.16 13.34
C GLU A 139 -15.42 29.79 14.80
N ILE A 140 -15.01 28.55 15.09
CA ILE A 140 -14.70 28.13 16.48
C ILE A 140 -13.38 28.77 16.95
N LEU A 141 -12.39 28.96 16.07
CA LEU A 141 -11.11 29.60 16.43
C LEU A 141 -11.26 31.11 16.73
N ASN A 142 -12.28 31.78 16.20
CA ASN A 142 -12.57 33.18 16.50
C ASN A 142 -13.35 33.37 17.82
N ALA A 143 -14.00 32.32 18.34
CA ALA A 143 -14.74 32.38 19.60
C ALA A 143 -13.83 32.36 20.86
N TRP A 144 -12.56 31.97 20.73
CA TRP A 144 -11.58 31.97 21.83
C TRP A 144 -10.61 33.16 21.79
N ARG A 145 -10.86 34.14 20.92
CA ARG A 145 -10.04 35.35 20.75
C ARG A 145 -10.71 36.65 21.23
N ASN A 146 -11.91 36.57 21.82
CA ASN A 146 -12.60 37.71 22.43
C ASN A 146 -12.82 37.46 23.93
#